data_AF-A0A536U6Y7-F1
#
_entry.id   AF-A0A536U6Y7-F1
#
_cell.length_a   1.000
_cell.length_b   1.000
_cell.length_c   1.000
_cell.angle_alpha   90.00
_cell.angle_beta   90.00
_cell.angle_gamma   90.00
#
_symmetry.space_group_name_H-M   'P 1'
#
loop_
_entity.id
_entity.type
_entity.pdbx_description
1 polymer ?
#
loop_
_entity_poly.entity_id
_entity_poly.type
_entity_poly.pdbx_seq_one_letter_code
_entity_poly.pdbx_strand_id
1 'polypeptide(L)'
;MSIRNAFATMAIALFAAGVAAGAGAQQRREGPCAADVKKFCGDVKPGQGAIAKCMKAHQAELSPACQEGMKARAEKAERVREDCKPDVEKFCKGIAPGGGRIRSCLSARQAELNPACAADIKRAENRRPPAQ
;
A
#
# COMPACT_ATOMS: atom_id res chain seq x y z
N MET A 1 -47.01 -26.18 49.60
CA MET A 1 -46.04 -25.76 50.66
C MET A 1 -44.84 -25.18 49.93
N SER A 2 -44.77 -23.88 49.60
CA SER A 2 -44.36 -22.73 50.44
C SER A 2 -43.07 -22.96 51.24
N ILE A 3 -41.98 -22.32 50.79
CA ILE A 3 -40.99 -21.43 51.50
C ILE A 3 -40.25 -20.73 50.33
N ARG A 4 -40.52 -19.47 49.91
CA ARG A 4 -40.40 -18.13 50.53
C ARG A 4 -38.96 -17.66 50.79
N ASN A 5 -38.47 -16.81 49.88
CA ASN A 5 -37.53 -15.68 50.03
C ASN A 5 -36.18 -15.85 50.76
N ALA A 6 -35.09 -15.54 50.05
CA ALA A 6 -34.19 -14.42 50.38
C ALA A 6 -33.33 -14.04 49.15
N PHE A 7 -33.59 -12.90 48.52
CA PHE A 7 -32.73 -11.70 48.55
C PHE A 7 -31.31 -11.96 48.01
N ALA A 8 -31.05 -11.65 46.74
CA ALA A 8 -30.62 -10.32 46.30
C ALA A 8 -29.15 -10.03 46.61
N THR A 9 -28.27 -10.34 45.66
CA THR A 9 -27.06 -9.57 45.26
C THR A 9 -26.66 -10.14 43.89
N MET A 10 -26.98 -9.50 42.77
CA MET A 10 -26.19 -8.40 42.21
C MET A 10 -24.71 -8.84 42.13
N ALA A 11 -24.28 -9.47 41.04
CA ALA A 11 -23.58 -8.71 40.01
C ALA A 11 -23.70 -9.39 38.64
N ILE A 12 -24.57 -8.81 37.81
CA ILE A 12 -24.37 -8.77 36.37
C ILE A 12 -23.04 -8.02 36.18
N ALA A 13 -21.96 -8.77 35.97
CA ALA A 13 -20.66 -8.20 35.62
C ALA A 13 -20.77 -7.65 34.20
N LEU A 14 -21.01 -6.34 34.19
CA LEU A 14 -20.91 -5.39 33.12
C LEU A 14 -19.74 -5.68 32.16
N PHE A 15 -20.05 -5.53 30.87
CA PHE A 15 -19.10 -5.35 29.76
C PHE A 15 -17.85 -4.58 30.19
N ALA A 16 -16.68 -5.22 30.09
CA ALA A 16 -15.43 -4.53 29.80
C ALA A 16 -14.97 -5.03 28.43
N ALA A 17 -15.25 -4.20 27.43
CA ALA A 17 -14.76 -4.32 26.07
C ALA A 17 -13.23 -4.43 26.08
N GLY A 18 -12.73 -5.50 25.46
CA GLY A 18 -11.30 -5.72 25.21
C GLY A 18 -11.03 -6.30 23.84
N VAL A 19 -11.94 -6.18 22.88
CA VAL A 19 -11.59 -6.40 21.47
C VAL A 19 -10.85 -5.16 20.99
N ALA A 20 -9.53 -5.17 21.04
CA ALA A 20 -8.71 -4.27 20.23
C ALA A 20 -8.82 -4.67 18.74
N ALA A 21 -10.04 -4.62 18.19
CA ALA A 21 -10.27 -4.64 16.76
C ALA A 21 -9.98 -3.22 16.25
N GLY A 22 -8.73 -2.98 15.88
CA GLY A 22 -8.30 -1.66 15.45
C GLY A 22 -6.91 -1.60 14.82
N ALA A 23 -6.30 -2.71 14.40
CA ALA A 23 -5.11 -2.67 13.54
C ALA A 23 -5.50 -2.67 12.04
N GLY A 24 -6.53 -1.90 11.70
CA GLY A 24 -7.12 -1.82 10.36
C GLY A 24 -6.84 -0.52 9.62
N ALA A 25 -5.66 0.08 9.79
CA ALA A 25 -5.16 1.18 8.95
C ALA A 25 -3.62 1.31 8.96
N GLN A 26 -2.91 0.38 9.62
CA GLN A 26 -1.45 0.37 9.70
C GLN A 26 -0.89 -0.79 8.91
N GLN A 27 -1.31 -0.91 7.64
CA GLN A 27 -0.67 -1.82 6.71
C GLN A 27 0.07 -0.99 5.67
N ARG A 28 1.40 -1.11 5.68
CA ARG A 28 2.32 -0.84 4.56
C ARG A 28 2.72 0.62 4.33
N ARG A 29 3.64 1.09 5.17
CA ARG A 29 4.70 2.03 4.78
C ARG A 29 6.06 1.65 5.34
N GLU A 30 6.34 0.37 5.53
CA GLU A 30 7.69 -0.04 5.91
C GLU A 30 8.68 0.40 4.82
N GLY A 31 9.81 0.95 5.28
CA GLY A 31 10.81 1.56 4.44
C GLY A 31 11.26 2.92 4.98
N PRO A 32 12.28 3.52 4.35
CA PRO A 32 12.96 4.71 4.90
C PRO A 32 12.07 5.95 4.99
N CYS A 33 10.92 5.97 4.29
CA CYS A 33 9.96 7.08 4.31
C CYS A 33 8.78 6.88 5.28
N ALA A 34 8.75 5.83 6.09
CA ALA A 34 7.60 5.52 6.95
C ALA A 34 7.20 6.69 7.86
N ALA A 35 8.20 7.21 8.58
CA ALA A 35 8.03 8.31 9.54
C ALA A 35 7.65 9.62 8.84
N ASP A 36 8.34 9.96 7.75
CA ASP A 36 8.06 11.18 6.99
C ASP A 36 6.66 11.15 6.39
N VAL A 37 6.20 10.02 5.87
CA VAL A 37 4.84 9.93 5.36
C VAL A 37 3.79 10.11 6.45
N LYS A 38 4.01 9.53 7.64
CA LYS A 38 3.11 9.74 8.78
C LYS A 38 3.08 11.22 9.20
N LYS A 39 4.25 11.87 9.23
CA LYS A 39 4.40 13.27 9.65
C LYS A 39 3.78 14.26 8.68
N PHE A 40 4.05 14.11 7.38
CA PHE A 40 3.70 15.14 6.38
C PHE A 40 2.47 14.78 5.54
N CYS A 41 2.14 13.49 5.40
CA CYS A 41 1.11 13.02 4.47
C CYS A 41 0.14 12.02 5.10
N GLY A 42 -0.02 12.05 6.43
CA GLY A 42 -0.89 11.13 7.18
C GLY A 42 -2.34 11.19 6.74
N ASP A 43 -2.83 12.39 6.41
CA ASP A 43 -4.23 12.64 6.01
C ASP A 43 -4.48 12.44 4.51
N VAL A 44 -3.43 12.14 3.73
CA VAL A 44 -3.55 11.96 2.29
C VAL A 44 -4.09 10.57 1.98
N LYS A 45 -5.28 10.52 1.38
CA LYS A 45 -5.89 9.25 0.93
C LYS A 45 -4.95 8.52 -0.06
N PRO A 46 -4.55 7.27 0.21
CA PRO A 46 -3.71 6.50 -0.71
C PRO A 46 -4.38 6.26 -2.07
N GLY A 47 -3.55 6.11 -3.10
CA GLY A 47 -4.00 5.86 -4.48
C GLY A 47 -3.53 6.92 -5.46
N GLN A 48 -3.53 6.58 -6.74
CA GLN A 48 -3.24 7.49 -7.87
C GLN A 48 -1.95 8.33 -7.74
N GLY A 49 -0.97 7.88 -6.95
CA GLY A 49 0.26 8.64 -6.70
C GLY A 49 0.11 9.83 -5.73
N ALA A 50 -1.02 9.99 -5.05
CA ALA A 50 -1.29 11.12 -4.16
C ALA A 50 -0.20 11.32 -3.08
N ILE A 51 0.26 10.22 -2.48
CA ILE A 51 1.32 10.26 -1.47
C ILE A 51 2.66 10.65 -2.06
N ALA A 52 2.99 10.16 -3.26
CA ALA A 52 4.23 10.54 -3.93
C ALA A 52 4.21 12.04 -4.27
N LYS A 53 3.05 12.59 -4.66
CA LYS A 53 2.85 14.02 -4.86
C LYS A 53 3.05 14.80 -3.57
N CYS A 54 2.46 14.35 -2.46
CA CYS A 54 2.62 14.98 -1.15
C CYS A 54 4.09 14.96 -0.68
N MET A 55 4.77 13.81 -0.77
CA MET A 55 6.20 13.70 -0.45
C MET A 55 7.08 14.59 -1.33
N LYS A 56 6.72 14.78 -2.61
CA LYS A 56 7.44 15.72 -3.49
C LYS A 56 7.25 17.18 -3.05
N ALA A 57 6.08 17.55 -2.55
CA ALA A 57 5.84 18.89 -2.02
C ALA A 57 6.66 19.16 -0.73
N HIS A 58 6.87 18.12 0.09
CA HIS A 58 7.67 18.18 1.31
C HIS A 58 9.13 17.73 1.13
N GLN A 59 9.64 17.64 -0.11
CA GLN A 59 10.92 16.98 -0.41
C GLN A 59 12.10 17.51 0.42
N ALA A 60 12.14 18.82 0.66
CA ALA A 60 13.19 19.48 1.44
C ALA A 60 13.10 19.19 2.95
N GLU A 61 11.93 18.77 3.45
CA GLU A 61 11.67 18.49 4.86
C GLU A 61 11.75 16.99 5.19
N LEU A 62 11.91 16.14 4.17
CA LEU A 62 12.07 14.69 4.34
C LEU A 62 13.41 14.36 5.00
N SER A 63 13.44 13.26 5.75
CA SER A 63 14.69 12.71 6.26
C SER A 63 15.66 12.34 5.13
N PRO A 64 16.99 12.39 5.35
CA PRO A 64 17.98 11.95 4.36
C PRO A 64 17.71 10.52 3.86
N ALA A 65 17.38 9.60 4.78
CA ALA A 65 17.04 8.23 4.45
C ALA A 65 15.84 8.15 3.48
N CYS A 66 14.79 8.95 3.71
CA CYS A 66 13.66 8.98 2.80
C CYS A 66 14.00 9.60 1.44
N GLN A 67 14.82 10.65 1.39
CA GLN A 67 15.28 11.24 0.13
C GLN A 67 16.05 10.21 -0.71
N GLU A 68 16.96 9.45 -0.10
CA GLU A 68 17.65 8.33 -0.75
C GLU A 68 16.68 7.24 -1.20
N GLY A 69 15.73 6.86 -0.34
CA GLY A 69 14.69 5.90 -0.68
C GLY A 69 13.81 6.33 -1.85
N MET A 70 13.52 7.64 -1.96
CA MET A 70 12.78 8.22 -3.09
C MET A 70 13.60 8.19 -4.37
N LYS A 71 14.90 8.49 -4.31
CA LYS A 71 15.81 8.38 -5.45
C LYS A 71 15.90 6.93 -5.95
N ALA A 72 16.13 5.97 -5.06
CA ALA A 72 16.17 4.55 -5.40
C ALA A 72 14.85 4.05 -6.03
N ARG A 73 13.71 4.57 -5.55
CA ARG A 73 12.39 4.30 -6.14
C ARG A 73 12.24 4.89 -7.54
N ALA A 74 12.74 6.11 -7.77
CA ALA A 74 12.70 6.77 -9.07
C ALA A 74 13.54 6.02 -10.10
N GLU A 75 14.80 5.69 -9.77
CA GLU A 75 15.70 4.91 -10.62
C GLU A 75 15.10 3.53 -10.96
N LYS A 76 14.52 2.86 -9.96
CA LYS A 76 13.83 1.59 -10.20
C LYS A 76 12.61 1.77 -11.13
N ALA A 77 11.83 2.84 -10.96
CA ALA A 77 10.67 3.09 -11.80
C ALA A 77 11.07 3.41 -13.24
N GLU A 78 12.20 4.09 -13.44
CA GLU A 78 12.79 4.34 -14.75
C GLU A 78 13.25 3.04 -15.41
N ARG A 79 14.02 2.20 -14.73
CA ARG A 79 14.42 0.89 -15.27
C ARG A 79 13.22 0.05 -15.71
N VAL A 80 12.20 -0.06 -14.85
CA VAL A 80 10.95 -0.78 -15.20
C VAL A 80 10.27 -0.18 -16.42
N ARG A 81 10.29 1.16 -16.57
CA ARG A 81 9.68 1.82 -17.73
C ARG A 81 10.42 1.47 -19.01
N GLU A 82 11.74 1.51 -19.00
CA GLU A 82 12.55 1.15 -20.17
C GLU A 82 12.39 -0.33 -20.52
N ASP A 83 12.54 -1.22 -19.54
CA ASP A 83 12.40 -2.68 -19.73
C ASP A 83 11.02 -3.06 -20.28
N CYS A 84 9.96 -2.37 -19.84
CA CYS A 84 8.58 -2.66 -20.25
C CYS A 84 8.05 -1.80 -21.39
N LYS A 85 8.76 -0.76 -21.84
CA LYS A 85 8.30 0.15 -22.90
C LYS A 85 7.81 -0.59 -24.16
N PRO A 86 8.57 -1.53 -24.77
CA PRO A 86 8.12 -2.21 -25.99
C PRO A 86 6.85 -3.04 -25.75
N ASP A 87 6.73 -3.68 -24.59
CA ASP A 87 5.54 -4.46 -24.24
C ASP A 87 4.32 -3.58 -23.96
N VAL A 88 4.51 -2.40 -23.36
CA VAL A 88 3.43 -1.44 -23.14
C VAL A 88 2.90 -0.92 -24.48
N GLU A 89 3.79 -0.58 -25.40
CA GLU A 89 3.43 -0.10 -26.75
C GLU A 89 2.69 -1.18 -27.54
N LYS A 90 3.13 -2.44 -27.42
CA LYS A 90 2.54 -3.59 -28.11
C LYS A 90 1.19 -4.02 -27.53
N PHE A 91 1.07 -4.10 -26.21
CA PHE A 91 -0.04 -4.80 -25.55
C PHE A 91 -1.00 -3.90 -24.79
N CYS A 92 -0.54 -2.73 -24.35
CA CYS A 92 -1.28 -1.87 -23.41
C CYS A 92 -1.60 -0.48 -24.01
N LYS A 93 -1.55 -0.35 -25.34
CA LYS A 93 -1.89 0.89 -26.06
C LYS A 93 -3.31 1.35 -25.71
N GLY A 94 -3.47 2.64 -25.40
CA GLY A 94 -4.76 3.23 -25.02
C GLY A 94 -5.12 3.10 -23.54
N ILE A 95 -4.35 2.36 -22.74
CA ILE A 95 -4.54 2.34 -21.28
C ILE A 95 -3.90 3.60 -20.69
N ALA A 96 -4.69 4.44 -20.04
CA ALA A 96 -4.14 5.63 -19.39
C ALA A 96 -3.25 5.25 -18.17
N PRO A 97 -2.21 6.05 -17.88
CA PRO A 97 -1.27 5.77 -16.79
C PRO A 97 -1.88 6.00 -15.40
N GLY A 98 -1.24 5.45 -14.36
CA GLY A 98 -1.69 5.60 -12.98
C GLY A 98 -2.65 4.52 -12.49
N GLY A 99 -2.86 4.46 -11.18
CA GLY A 99 -3.70 3.44 -10.52
C GLY A 99 -3.20 1.99 -10.67
N GLY A 100 -2.04 1.77 -11.29
CA GLY A 100 -1.53 0.43 -11.58
C GLY A 100 -2.10 -0.21 -12.84
N ARG A 101 -2.89 0.51 -13.65
CA ARG A 101 -3.59 -0.06 -14.83
C ARG A 101 -2.66 -0.68 -15.87
N ILE A 102 -1.56 0.00 -16.21
CA ILE A 102 -0.54 -0.54 -17.11
C ILE A 102 0.07 -1.83 -16.54
N ARG A 103 0.36 -1.87 -15.23
CA ARG A 103 0.88 -3.09 -14.59
C ARG A 103 -0.12 -4.23 -14.64
N SER A 104 -1.41 -3.96 -14.44
CA SER A 104 -2.47 -4.96 -14.56
C SER A 104 -2.55 -5.53 -15.98
N CYS A 105 -2.43 -4.68 -17.01
CA CYS A 105 -2.37 -5.13 -18.39
C CYS A 105 -1.17 -6.03 -18.68
N LEU A 106 0.03 -5.62 -18.24
CA LEU A 106 1.25 -6.41 -18.42
C LEU A 106 1.19 -7.73 -17.64
N SER A 107 0.70 -7.71 -16.41
CA SER A 107 0.51 -8.89 -15.55
C SER A 107 -0.41 -9.94 -16.19
N ALA A 108 -1.51 -9.52 -16.82
CA ALA A 108 -2.42 -10.42 -17.54
C ALA A 108 -1.77 -11.11 -18.75
N ARG A 109 -0.63 -10.60 -19.22
CA ARG A 109 0.09 -11.07 -20.41
C ARG A 109 1.52 -11.50 -20.08
N GLN A 110 1.82 -11.84 -18.83
CA GLN A 110 3.18 -12.04 -18.33
C GLN A 110 4.02 -13.01 -19.17
N ALA A 111 3.41 -14.06 -19.73
CA ALA A 111 4.07 -15.04 -20.59
C ALA A 111 4.41 -14.52 -22.01
N GLU A 112 3.79 -13.42 -22.44
CA GLU A 112 3.99 -12.80 -23.75
C GLU A 112 4.95 -11.60 -23.70
N LEU A 113 5.34 -11.18 -22.49
CA LEU A 113 6.25 -10.05 -22.29
C LEU A 113 7.69 -10.44 -22.64
N ASN A 114 8.51 -9.44 -22.93
CA ASN A 114 9.95 -9.66 -23.00
C ASN A 114 10.52 -10.09 -21.63
N PRO A 115 11.65 -10.81 -21.59
CA PRO A 115 12.19 -11.36 -20.34
C PRO A 115 12.47 -10.33 -19.24
N ALA A 116 12.96 -9.14 -19.62
CA ALA A 116 13.26 -8.08 -18.66
C ALA A 116 11.98 -7.53 -18.01
N CYS A 117 10.97 -7.20 -18.83
CA CYS A 117 9.68 -6.73 -18.34
C CYS A 117 8.96 -7.81 -17.51
N ALA A 118 8.94 -9.07 -17.96
CA ALA A 118 8.33 -10.18 -17.23
C ALA A 118 8.94 -10.32 -15.83
N ALA A 119 10.27 -10.24 -15.73
CA ALA A 119 10.98 -10.30 -14.46
C ALA A 119 10.61 -9.13 -13.54
N ASP A 120 10.44 -7.92 -14.09
CA ASP A 120 10.05 -6.74 -13.32
C ASP A 120 8.60 -6.76 -12.84
N ILE A 121 7.68 -7.25 -13.69
CA ILE A 121 6.28 -7.46 -13.32
C ILE A 121 6.18 -8.51 -12.20
N LYS A 122 6.88 -9.63 -12.33
CA LYS A 122 6.95 -10.67 -11.28
C LYS A 122 7.49 -10.12 -9.96
N ARG A 123 8.57 -9.32 -10.01
CA ARG A 123 9.09 -8.63 -8.81
C ARG A 123 8.10 -7.61 -8.23
N ALA A 124 7.24 -7.00 -9.04
CA ALA A 124 6.23 -6.05 -8.57
C ALA A 124 5.05 -6.77 -7.91
N GLU A 125 4.62 -7.90 -8.45
CA GLU A 125 3.56 -8.76 -7.89
C GLU A 125 3.92 -9.27 -6.50
N ASN A 126 5.14 -9.80 -6.34
CA ASN A 126 5.63 -10.30 -5.04
C ASN A 126 5.64 -9.23 -3.92
N ARG A 127 5.60 -7.94 -4.27
CA ARG A 127 5.57 -6.83 -3.31
C ARG A 127 4.17 -6.30 -3.03
N ARG A 128 3.17 -6.65 -3.85
CA ARG A 128 1.77 -6.25 -3.63
C ARG A 128 1.19 -7.17 -2.56
N PRO A 129 0.68 -6.65 -1.42
CA PRO A 129 -0.09 -7.48 -0.52
C PRO A 129 -1.33 -7.97 -1.28
N PRO A 130 -1.80 -9.22 -1.03
CA PRO A 130 -3.08 -9.66 -1.57
C PRO A 130 -4.14 -8.60 -1.27
N ALA A 131 -4.97 -8.30 -2.27
CA ALA A 131 -6.08 -7.37 -2.09
C ALA A 131 -7.00 -7.98 -1.02
N GLN A 132 -7.09 -7.31 0.13
CA GLN A 132 -8.16 -7.49 1.09
C GLN A 132 -9.25 -6.48 0.75
#